data_AF-A0A2V6YFS9-F1
#
_entry.id   AF-A0A2V6YFS9-F1
#
_cell.length_a   1.000
_cell.length_b   1.000
_cell.length_c   1.000
_cell.angle_alpha   90.00
_cell.angle_beta   90.00
_cell.angle_gamma   90.00
#
_symmetry.space_group_name_H-M   'P 1'
#
loop_
_entity.id
_entity.type
_entity.pdbx_description
1 polymer ?
#
loop_
_entity_poly.entity_id
_entity_poly.type
_entity_poly.pdbx_seq_one_letter_code
_entity_poly.pdbx_strand_id
1 'polypeptide(L)'
;MQVRILPPLPISLPGSSGNPSLAASEDHRAYSYLLGAYLGDGYLCRMPRTWRLEVYLHRDDTPTIDRVRTAISALLPGRRVGLRAHGAALVVTSYFKGWPALFPQHGAGLKHTRPIVLQPWQRDMVERHPEDFIRGCIDSDGCRHRRIVKGRNYPAYSFKNHSADILARFAEACSLAGIRWRKASRVTISIARRADVGRLDEILGRTPEPGPFLVAREVGRRLYSFRSYVGIRPPIRKVAMASATIDRGRRSGIGWGIPAP
;
A
#
# COMPACT_ATOMS: atom_id res chain seq x y z
N MET A 1 -19.86 7.10 33.30
CA MET A 1 -18.67 7.28 32.46
C MET A 1 -17.57 6.33 32.95
N GLN A 2 -17.46 5.14 32.36
CA GLN A 2 -16.36 4.22 32.69
C GLN A 2 -15.21 4.51 31.74
N VAL A 3 -14.16 5.13 32.28
CA VAL A 3 -12.85 5.20 31.64
C VAL A 3 -12.29 3.77 31.63
N ARG A 4 -12.52 3.05 30.52
CA ARG A 4 -11.92 1.72 30.31
C ARG A 4 -10.44 1.92 30.03
N ILE A 5 -9.64 1.78 31.08
CA ILE A 5 -8.20 1.62 30.99
C ILE A 5 -7.95 0.37 30.12
N LEU A 6 -7.30 0.61 28.98
CA LEU A 6 -6.80 -0.38 28.03
C LEU A 6 -6.09 -1.51 28.82
N PRO A 7 -6.28 -2.80 28.53
CA PRO A 7 -5.16 -3.70 28.74
C PRO A 7 -4.06 -3.17 27.81
N PRO A 8 -2.87 -2.79 28.31
CA PRO A 8 -1.78 -2.42 27.42
C PRO A 8 -1.61 -3.58 26.45
N LEU A 9 -1.25 -3.30 25.18
CA LEU A 9 -0.46 -4.29 24.43
C LEU A 9 0.53 -4.89 25.46
N PRO A 10 0.59 -6.21 25.69
CA PRO A 10 1.28 -6.78 26.85
C PRO A 10 2.79 -6.62 26.70
N ILE A 11 3.24 -5.39 26.82
CA ILE A 11 4.48 -4.88 26.29
C ILE A 11 4.69 -3.51 26.99
N SER A 12 5.12 -3.55 28.24
CA SER A 12 6.12 -2.58 28.68
C SER A 12 7.44 -3.07 28.07
N LEU A 13 7.86 -2.54 26.91
CA LEU A 13 9.21 -2.84 26.37
C LEU A 13 10.23 -2.14 27.24
N PRO A 14 11.24 -2.85 27.76
CA PRO A 14 12.45 -2.17 28.20
C PRO A 14 13.19 -1.66 26.96
N GLY A 15 13.37 -0.35 26.82
CA GLY A 15 14.36 0.22 25.89
C GLY A 15 13.97 1.39 25.00
N SER A 16 12.78 2.01 25.12
CA SER A 16 12.52 3.26 24.40
C SER A 16 13.01 4.46 25.21
N SER A 17 14.10 5.09 24.77
CA SER A 17 14.54 6.41 25.23
C SER A 17 13.76 7.56 24.57
N GLY A 18 12.59 7.28 23.98
CA GLY A 18 11.73 8.24 23.30
C GLY A 18 10.37 8.42 23.96
N ASN A 19 9.62 9.43 23.49
CA ASN A 19 8.27 9.73 23.96
C ASN A 19 7.36 8.47 23.89
N PRO A 20 6.85 7.96 25.02
CA PRO A 20 6.06 6.72 25.08
C PRO A 20 4.81 6.73 24.19
N SER A 21 4.22 7.90 23.93
CA SER A 21 3.02 8.01 23.09
C SER A 21 3.32 7.80 21.60
N LEU A 22 4.51 8.22 21.14
CA LEU A 22 4.95 8.01 19.76
C LEU A 22 5.30 6.55 19.51
N ALA A 23 6.03 5.93 20.44
CA ALA A 23 6.34 4.49 20.38
C ALA A 23 5.06 3.64 20.34
N ALA A 24 4.07 3.95 21.18
CA ALA A 24 2.77 3.27 21.15
C ALA A 24 2.03 3.47 19.81
N SER A 25 2.13 4.65 19.19
CA SER A 25 1.53 4.87 17.87
C SER A 25 2.25 4.12 16.75
N GLU A 26 3.57 4.01 16.80
CA GLU A 26 4.37 3.23 15.84
C GLU A 26 4.07 1.74 15.96
N ASP A 27 3.94 1.24 17.19
CA ASP A 27 3.51 -0.13 17.47
C ASP A 27 2.10 -0.40 16.93
N HIS A 28 1.16 0.55 17.06
CA HIS A 28 -0.19 0.40 16.52
C HIS A 28 -0.21 0.37 14.98
N ARG A 29 0.64 1.17 14.32
CA ARG A 29 0.79 1.15 12.85
C ARG A 29 1.39 -0.18 12.40
N ALA A 30 2.47 -0.61 13.04
CA ALA A 30 3.12 -1.90 12.77
C ALA A 30 2.15 -3.07 12.98
N TYR A 31 1.35 -3.01 14.06
CA TYR A 31 0.31 -3.98 14.33
C TYR A 31 -0.76 -3.99 13.23
N SER A 32 -1.28 -2.83 12.85
CA SER A 32 -2.34 -2.71 11.85
C SER A 32 -1.89 -3.24 10.49
N TYR A 33 -0.67 -2.88 10.07
CA TYR A 33 -0.04 -3.44 8.87
C TYR A 33 0.12 -4.96 8.96
N LEU A 34 0.71 -5.46 10.05
CA LEU A 34 0.97 -6.89 10.19
C LEU A 34 -0.33 -7.70 10.30
N LEU A 35 -1.38 -7.14 10.91
CA LEU A 35 -2.72 -7.74 10.95
C LEU A 35 -3.29 -7.91 9.52
N GLY A 36 -3.17 -6.88 8.67
CA GLY A 36 -3.58 -6.96 7.27
C GLY A 36 -2.86 -8.07 6.52
N ALA A 37 -1.53 -8.12 6.62
CA ALA A 37 -0.71 -9.16 6.01
C ALA A 37 -1.01 -10.56 6.60
N TYR A 38 -1.25 -10.64 7.90
CA TYR A 38 -1.60 -11.89 8.59
C TYR A 38 -2.93 -12.45 8.09
N LEU A 39 -3.94 -11.60 7.89
CA LEU A 39 -5.26 -12.03 7.45
C LEU A 39 -5.23 -12.59 6.03
N GLY A 40 -4.40 -12.06 5.14
CA GLY A 40 -4.18 -12.65 3.82
C GLY A 40 -3.32 -13.91 3.87
N ASP A 41 -2.00 -13.73 3.83
CA ASP A 41 -1.02 -14.82 3.65
C ASP A 41 -0.37 -15.32 4.95
N GLY A 42 -0.82 -14.82 6.10
CA GLY A 42 -0.31 -15.24 7.40
C GLY A 42 -0.89 -16.55 7.92
N TYR A 43 -0.11 -17.25 8.74
CA TYR A 43 -0.54 -18.44 9.45
C TYR A 43 0.18 -18.56 10.79
N LEU A 44 -0.52 -19.04 11.83
CA LEU A 44 0.09 -19.37 13.12
C LEU A 44 0.23 -20.89 13.26
N CYS A 45 1.47 -21.36 13.30
CA CYS A 45 1.80 -22.75 13.59
C CYS A 45 2.00 -22.94 15.10
N ARG A 46 1.31 -23.94 15.70
CA ARG A 46 1.63 -24.42 17.04
C ARG A 46 2.91 -25.27 16.98
N MET A 47 3.94 -24.85 17.71
CA MET A 47 5.17 -25.62 17.92
C MET A 47 5.16 -26.20 19.34
N PRO A 48 5.90 -27.26 19.70
CA PRO A 48 5.80 -27.89 21.03
C PRO A 48 5.89 -26.91 22.22
N ARG A 49 6.80 -25.93 22.16
CA ARG A 49 7.08 -24.99 23.26
C ARG A 49 6.71 -23.52 22.98
N THR A 50 6.20 -23.20 21.78
CA THR A 50 5.95 -21.82 21.34
C THR A 50 4.98 -21.77 20.17
N TRP A 51 4.71 -20.58 19.65
CA TRP A 51 4.01 -20.37 18.39
C TRP A 51 4.95 -19.75 17.37
N ARG A 52 4.74 -20.11 16.10
CA ARG A 52 5.45 -19.55 14.95
C ARG A 52 4.47 -18.84 14.04
N LEU A 53 4.66 -17.54 13.85
CA LEU A 53 4.04 -16.81 12.76
C LEU A 53 4.79 -17.14 11.48
N GLU A 54 4.05 -17.42 10.41
CA GLU A 54 4.53 -17.54 9.04
C GLU A 54 3.74 -16.58 8.15
N VAL A 55 4.42 -15.80 7.32
CA VAL A 55 3.80 -14.97 6.28
C VAL A 55 4.43 -15.34 4.95
N TYR A 56 3.63 -15.83 4.01
CA TYR A 56 4.09 -16.28 2.70
C TYR A 56 4.04 -15.11 1.73
N LEU A 57 5.17 -14.79 1.11
CA LEU A 57 5.28 -13.67 0.15
C LEU A 57 5.98 -14.15 -1.11
N HIS A 58 5.75 -13.48 -2.23
CA HIS A 58 6.50 -13.77 -3.44
C HIS A 58 7.99 -13.49 -3.21
N ARG A 59 8.87 -14.43 -3.59
CA ARG A 59 10.31 -14.37 -3.27
C ARG A 59 11.03 -13.12 -3.80
N ASP A 60 10.53 -12.56 -4.89
CA ASP A 60 11.13 -11.39 -5.55
C ASP A 60 10.51 -10.06 -5.09
N ASP A 61 9.50 -10.08 -4.22
CA ASP A 61 8.91 -8.87 -3.64
C ASP A 61 9.67 -8.44 -2.37
N THR A 62 10.96 -8.14 -2.55
CA THR A 62 11.86 -7.70 -1.48
C THR A 62 11.30 -6.53 -0.67
N PRO A 63 10.69 -5.48 -1.29
CA PRO A 63 10.12 -4.37 -0.54
C PRO A 63 9.03 -4.82 0.44
N THR A 64 8.15 -5.74 0.04
CA THR A 64 7.09 -6.27 0.92
C THR A 64 7.66 -7.17 2.02
N ILE A 65 8.63 -8.02 1.67
CA ILE A 65 9.34 -8.87 2.63
C ILE A 65 9.95 -8.02 3.75
N ASP A 66 10.66 -6.95 3.41
CA ASP A 66 11.31 -6.08 4.40
C ASP A 66 10.31 -5.30 5.25
N ARG A 67 9.16 -4.89 4.69
CA ARG A 67 8.08 -4.29 5.48
C ARG A 67 7.50 -5.25 6.51
N VAL A 68 7.23 -6.51 6.13
CA VAL A 68 6.76 -7.54 7.08
C VAL A 68 7.80 -7.80 8.17
N ARG A 69 9.09 -7.89 7.83
CA ARG A 69 10.17 -8.04 8.81
C ARG A 69 10.24 -6.86 9.78
N THR A 70 10.12 -5.65 9.25
CA THR A 70 10.15 -4.40 10.04
C THR A 70 8.98 -4.34 11.00
N ALA A 71 7.76 -4.64 10.53
CA ALA A 71 6.57 -4.65 11.37
C ALA A 71 6.65 -5.70 12.50
N ILE A 72 7.16 -6.91 12.21
CA ILE A 72 7.39 -7.92 13.25
C ILE A 72 8.44 -7.44 14.26
N SER A 73 9.52 -6.81 13.80
CA SER A 73 10.61 -6.33 14.65
C SER A 73 10.18 -5.16 15.54
N ALA A 74 9.31 -4.28 15.04
CA ALA A 74 8.72 -3.20 15.83
C ALA A 74 7.84 -3.76 16.96
N LEU A 75 6.98 -4.73 16.67
CA LEU A 75 6.12 -5.35 17.68
C LEU A 75 6.86 -6.22 18.68
N LEU A 76 8.01 -6.79 18.29
CA LEU A 76 8.79 -7.70 19.11
C LEU A 76 10.28 -7.34 19.08
N PRO A 77 10.69 -6.20 19.65
CA PRO A 77 12.09 -5.77 19.65
C PRO A 77 13.01 -6.81 20.27
N GLY A 78 14.18 -6.99 19.65
CA GLY A 78 15.18 -7.98 20.08
C GLY A 78 14.83 -9.43 19.71
N ARG A 79 13.65 -9.73 19.15
CA ARG A 79 13.34 -11.07 18.62
C ARG A 79 13.81 -11.20 17.18
N ARG A 80 14.37 -12.37 16.86
CA ARG A 80 14.82 -12.67 15.50
C ARG A 80 13.64 -12.92 14.57
N VAL A 81 13.68 -12.29 13.39
CA VAL A 81 12.82 -12.60 12.25
C VAL A 81 13.59 -13.48 11.28
N GLY A 82 13.09 -14.68 11.01
CA GLY A 82 13.70 -15.64 10.10
C GLY A 82 13.11 -15.57 8.70
N LEU A 83 13.90 -15.98 7.70
CA LEU A 83 13.47 -16.14 6.31
C LEU A 83 13.68 -17.59 5.87
N ARG A 84 12.69 -18.17 5.19
CA ARG A 84 12.75 -19.55 4.69
C ARG A 84 12.24 -19.59 3.25
N ALA A 85 13.04 -20.09 2.32
CA ALA A 85 12.58 -20.31 0.95
C ALA A 85 11.54 -21.44 0.89
N HIS A 86 10.51 -21.28 0.06
CA HIS A 86 9.48 -22.28 -0.18
C HIS A 86 8.96 -22.18 -1.63
N GLY A 87 9.67 -22.83 -2.56
CA GLY A 87 9.36 -22.74 -3.99
C GLY A 87 9.49 -21.30 -4.52
N ALA A 88 8.43 -20.77 -5.11
CA ALA A 88 8.34 -19.38 -5.56
C ALA A 88 8.03 -18.39 -4.42
N ALA A 89 7.78 -18.87 -3.20
CA ALA A 89 7.53 -18.03 -2.03
C ALA A 89 8.79 -17.92 -1.15
N LEU A 90 8.90 -16.79 -0.45
CA LEU A 90 9.74 -16.61 0.72
C LEU A 90 8.83 -16.48 1.94
N VAL A 91 9.08 -17.29 2.96
CA VAL A 91 8.30 -17.30 4.19
C VAL A 91 9.03 -16.48 5.25
N VAL A 92 8.41 -15.36 5.67
CA VAL A 92 8.85 -14.60 6.83
C VAL A 92 8.33 -15.28 8.09
N THR A 93 9.23 -15.55 9.04
CA THR A 93 8.90 -16.33 10.24
C THR A 93 9.30 -15.63 11.53
N SER A 94 8.53 -15.82 12.59
CA SER A 94 8.89 -15.33 13.92
C SER A 94 8.30 -16.20 15.03
N TYR A 95 9.08 -16.42 16.09
CA TYR A 95 8.73 -17.29 17.21
C TYR A 95 8.41 -16.47 18.46
N PHE A 96 7.19 -16.62 18.97
CA PHE A 96 6.74 -15.94 20.18
C PHE A 96 5.53 -16.66 20.80
N LYS A 97 5.57 -16.89 22.12
CA LYS A 97 4.44 -17.55 22.83
C LYS A 97 3.15 -16.74 22.77
N GLY A 98 3.24 -15.41 22.65
CA GLY A 98 2.08 -14.50 22.67
C GLY A 98 1.43 -14.26 21.31
N TRP A 99 1.87 -14.90 20.22
CA TRP A 99 1.22 -14.74 18.91
C TRP A 99 -0.30 -14.99 18.92
N PRO A 100 -0.83 -16.03 19.61
CA PRO A 100 -2.26 -16.24 19.75
C PRO A 100 -3.04 -15.06 20.35
N ALA A 101 -2.42 -14.32 21.26
CA ALA A 101 -3.04 -13.16 21.90
C ALA A 101 -3.03 -11.95 20.95
N LEU A 102 -1.98 -11.79 20.14
CA LEU A 102 -1.89 -10.75 19.12
C LEU A 102 -2.80 -11.04 17.92
N PHE A 103 -2.95 -12.30 17.52
CA PHE A 103 -3.82 -12.74 16.42
C PHE A 103 -4.80 -13.82 16.91
N PRO A 104 -5.84 -13.43 17.66
CA PRO A 104 -6.83 -14.35 18.20
C PRO A 104 -7.71 -14.98 17.11
N GLN A 105 -7.59 -14.54 15.85
CA GLN A 105 -8.25 -15.12 14.69
C GLN A 105 -7.68 -16.49 14.28
N HIS A 106 -6.68 -17.04 14.97
CA HIS A 106 -6.16 -18.39 14.73
C HIS A 106 -7.17 -19.49 15.19
N GLY A 107 -6.91 -20.74 14.82
CA GLY A 107 -7.83 -21.86 15.08
C GLY A 107 -7.67 -23.00 14.07
N ALA A 108 -8.45 -24.06 14.26
CA ALA A 108 -8.44 -25.23 13.36
C ALA A 108 -9.11 -24.92 12.00
N GLY A 109 -8.79 -25.73 11.00
CA GLY A 109 -9.38 -25.65 9.66
C GLY A 109 -8.85 -24.48 8.81
N LEU A 110 -9.50 -24.27 7.66
CA LEU A 110 -9.14 -23.22 6.71
C LEU A 110 -9.52 -21.85 7.28
N LYS A 111 -8.64 -20.85 7.15
CA LYS A 111 -8.88 -19.49 7.68
C LYS A 111 -10.19 -18.88 7.20
N HIS A 112 -10.58 -19.16 5.95
CA HIS A 112 -11.78 -18.57 5.35
C HIS A 112 -13.08 -19.31 5.69
N THR A 113 -13.04 -20.47 6.34
CA THR A 113 -14.25 -21.23 6.74
C THR A 113 -14.67 -20.93 8.18
N ARG A 114 -13.93 -20.09 8.90
CA ARG A 114 -14.22 -19.70 10.28
C ARG A 114 -14.55 -18.21 10.38
N PRO A 115 -15.26 -17.78 11.45
CA PRO A 115 -15.47 -16.37 11.72
C PRO A 115 -14.14 -15.63 11.92
N ILE A 116 -13.97 -14.50 11.27
CA ILE A 116 -12.83 -13.58 11.46
C ILE A 116 -13.36 -12.30 12.11
N VAL A 117 -13.42 -12.33 13.45
CA VAL A 117 -13.88 -11.21 14.27
C VAL A 117 -12.67 -10.51 14.89
N LEU A 118 -12.57 -9.20 14.69
CA LEU A 118 -11.58 -8.37 15.38
C LEU A 118 -12.04 -8.11 16.81
N GLN A 119 -11.13 -8.28 17.77
CA GLN A 119 -11.36 -7.85 19.15
C GLN A 119 -11.52 -6.31 19.18
N PRO A 120 -12.21 -5.74 20.19
CA PRO A 120 -12.43 -4.30 20.28
C PRO A 120 -11.14 -3.48 20.13
N TRP A 121 -10.07 -3.89 20.81
CA TRP A 121 -8.78 -3.21 20.71
C TRP A 121 -8.12 -3.32 19.32
N GLN A 122 -8.32 -4.43 18.60
CA GLN A 122 -7.82 -4.59 17.22
C GLN A 122 -8.56 -3.65 16.28
N ARG A 123 -9.89 -3.54 16.46
CA ARG A 123 -10.73 -2.60 15.74
C ARG A 123 -10.27 -1.17 15.99
N ASP A 124 -10.06 -0.77 17.25
CA ASP A 124 -9.60 0.58 17.58
C ASP A 124 -8.23 0.91 16.96
N MET A 125 -7.33 -0.06 16.80
CA MET A 125 -6.05 0.14 16.12
C MET A 125 -6.22 0.33 14.62
N VAL A 126 -7.04 -0.53 13.98
CA VAL A 126 -7.34 -0.43 12.54
C VAL A 126 -8.09 0.87 12.23
N GLU A 127 -9.00 1.31 13.10
CA GLU A 127 -9.74 2.57 12.92
C GLU A 127 -8.84 3.80 13.01
N ARG A 128 -7.80 3.76 13.87
CA ARG A 128 -6.79 4.83 13.98
C ARG A 128 -5.74 4.79 12.87
N HIS A 129 -5.45 3.61 12.34
CA HIS A 129 -4.42 3.38 11.32
C HIS A 129 -4.94 2.55 10.13
N PRO A 130 -6.02 2.99 9.46
CA PRO A 130 -6.66 2.20 8.40
C PRO A 130 -5.76 2.04 7.18
N GLU A 131 -4.91 3.03 6.90
CA GLU A 131 -3.96 3.01 5.78
C GLU A 131 -2.91 1.93 5.93
N ASP A 132 -2.38 1.74 7.14
CA ASP A 132 -1.41 0.70 7.46
C ASP A 132 -2.06 -0.70 7.29
N PHE A 133 -3.30 -0.88 7.76
CA PHE A 133 -4.06 -2.11 7.54
C PHE A 133 -4.35 -2.38 6.06
N ILE A 134 -4.80 -1.36 5.30
CA ILE A 134 -5.01 -1.45 3.84
C ILE A 134 -3.72 -1.88 3.15
N ARG A 135 -2.59 -1.26 3.49
CA ARG A 135 -1.30 -1.61 2.92
C ARG A 135 -0.96 -3.08 3.16
N GLY A 136 -1.11 -3.56 4.39
CA GLY A 136 -0.89 -4.97 4.74
C GLY A 136 -1.77 -5.93 3.93
N CYS A 137 -3.04 -5.60 3.74
CA CYS A 137 -3.95 -6.40 2.92
C CYS A 137 -3.57 -6.39 1.43
N ILE A 138 -3.15 -5.25 0.87
CA ILE A 138 -2.76 -5.17 -0.54
C ILE A 138 -1.42 -5.86 -0.79
N ASP A 139 -0.48 -5.75 0.14
CA ASP A 139 0.83 -6.39 0.07
C ASP A 139 0.73 -7.94 0.14
N SER A 140 -0.35 -8.49 0.71
CA SER A 140 -0.61 -9.94 0.72
C SER A 140 -1.47 -10.41 -0.48
N ASP A 141 -2.74 -10.00 -0.50
CA ASP A 141 -3.77 -10.53 -1.41
C ASP A 141 -4.22 -9.50 -2.46
N GLY A 142 -3.52 -8.36 -2.53
CA GLY A 142 -3.83 -7.28 -3.45
C GLY A 142 -3.08 -7.38 -4.77
N CYS A 143 -3.69 -6.81 -5.80
CA CYS A 143 -3.05 -6.67 -7.10
C CYS A 143 -3.41 -5.32 -7.72
N ARG A 144 -2.37 -4.56 -8.09
CA ARG A 144 -2.51 -3.42 -8.99
C ARG A 144 -2.41 -3.93 -10.43
N HIS A 145 -3.43 -3.68 -11.23
CA HIS A 145 -3.50 -4.17 -12.60
C HIS A 145 -4.00 -3.10 -13.56
N ARG A 146 -3.85 -3.40 -14.85
CA ARG A 146 -4.37 -2.60 -15.95
C ARG A 146 -5.83 -2.98 -16.21
N ARG A 147 -6.68 -1.99 -16.46
CA ARG A 147 -8.07 -2.17 -16.87
C ARG A 147 -8.30 -1.43 -18.18
N ILE A 148 -8.53 -2.18 -19.25
CA ILE A 148 -8.76 -1.60 -20.58
C ILE A 148 -10.26 -1.33 -20.76
N VAL A 149 -10.62 -0.07 -20.99
CA VAL A 149 -11.99 0.37 -21.25
C VAL A 149 -12.00 1.23 -22.51
N LYS A 150 -12.74 0.80 -23.54
CA LYS A 150 -12.80 1.48 -24.86
C LYS A 150 -11.41 1.78 -25.44
N GLY A 151 -10.50 0.80 -25.39
CA GLY A 151 -9.12 0.93 -25.89
C GLY A 151 -8.17 1.78 -25.04
N ARG A 152 -8.64 2.33 -23.90
CA ARG A 152 -7.82 3.12 -22.97
C ARG A 152 -7.47 2.32 -21.73
N ASN A 153 -6.23 2.45 -21.27
CA ASN A 153 -5.72 1.74 -20.10
C ASN A 153 -5.88 2.57 -18.82
N TYR A 154 -6.58 2.03 -17.84
CA TYR A 154 -6.76 2.65 -16.52
C TYR A 154 -6.12 1.77 -15.45
N PRO A 155 -5.32 2.32 -14.53
CA PRO A 155 -4.87 1.55 -13.37
C PRO A 155 -6.07 1.24 -12.48
N ALA A 156 -6.06 0.05 -11.90
CA ALA A 156 -7.04 -0.39 -10.92
C ALA A 156 -6.37 -1.30 -9.90
N TYR A 157 -6.96 -1.37 -8.72
CA TYR A 157 -6.63 -2.34 -7.70
C TYR A 157 -7.75 -3.37 -7.56
N SER A 158 -7.35 -4.58 -7.22
CA SER A 158 -8.24 -5.62 -6.72
C SER A 158 -7.66 -6.24 -5.46
N PHE A 159 -8.53 -6.62 -4.54
CA PHE A 159 -8.22 -7.38 -3.34
C PHE A 159 -9.08 -8.64 -3.37
N LYS A 160 -8.45 -9.82 -3.34
CA LYS A 160 -9.14 -11.11 -3.50
C LYS A 160 -8.96 -11.95 -2.25
N ASN A 161 -10.07 -12.32 -1.60
CA ASN A 161 -10.02 -13.22 -0.45
C ASN A 161 -11.33 -14.05 -0.39
N HIS A 162 -11.22 -15.31 0.06
CA HIS A 162 -12.38 -16.19 0.18
C HIS A 162 -13.22 -15.95 1.44
N SER A 163 -12.64 -15.32 2.47
CA SER A 163 -13.35 -14.97 3.69
C SER A 163 -14.20 -13.72 3.47
N ALA A 164 -15.51 -13.85 3.64
CA ALA A 164 -16.43 -12.71 3.60
C ALA A 164 -16.10 -11.68 4.70
N ASP A 165 -15.64 -12.14 5.86
CA ASP A 165 -15.25 -11.30 6.98
C ASP A 165 -14.00 -10.47 6.66
N ILE A 166 -12.96 -11.08 6.08
CA ILE A 166 -11.73 -10.37 5.68
C ILE A 166 -12.06 -9.32 4.61
N LEU A 167 -12.89 -9.67 3.61
CA LEU A 167 -13.36 -8.69 2.63
C LEU A 167 -14.11 -7.54 3.29
N ALA A 168 -14.96 -7.81 4.27
CA ALA A 168 -15.68 -6.77 5.00
C ALA A 168 -14.74 -5.85 5.79
N ARG A 169 -13.70 -6.40 6.44
CA ARG A 169 -12.69 -5.60 7.16
C ARG A 169 -11.88 -4.72 6.22
N PHE A 170 -11.48 -5.24 5.05
CA PHE A 170 -10.80 -4.45 4.03
C PHE A 170 -11.67 -3.30 3.51
N ALA A 171 -12.93 -3.60 3.17
CA ALA A 171 -13.92 -2.61 2.74
C ALA A 171 -14.16 -1.51 3.77
N GLU A 172 -14.27 -1.88 5.05
CA GLU A 172 -14.44 -0.97 6.18
C GLU A 172 -13.23 -0.03 6.30
N ALA A 173 -12.01 -0.58 6.29
CA ALA A 173 -10.79 0.22 6.32
C ALA A 173 -10.68 1.17 5.11
N CYS A 174 -11.00 0.71 3.90
CA CYS A 174 -11.06 1.60 2.72
C CYS A 174 -12.04 2.76 2.93
N SER A 175 -13.20 2.49 3.52
CA SER A 175 -14.22 3.51 3.78
C SER A 175 -13.72 4.56 4.78
N LEU A 176 -13.03 4.13 5.84
CA LEU A 176 -12.38 5.01 6.82
C LEU A 176 -11.28 5.87 6.18
N ALA A 177 -10.53 5.33 5.23
CA ALA A 177 -9.51 6.05 4.47
C ALA A 177 -10.07 6.92 3.32
N GLY A 178 -11.40 6.99 3.17
CA GLY A 178 -12.05 7.74 2.08
C GLY A 178 -11.89 7.13 0.69
N ILE A 179 -11.47 5.86 0.60
CA ILE A 179 -11.25 5.13 -0.64
C ILE A 179 -12.52 4.39 -1.02
N ARG A 180 -13.09 4.76 -2.16
CA ARG A 180 -14.31 4.12 -2.65
C ARG A 180 -14.00 2.83 -3.40
N TRP A 181 -14.67 1.78 -2.97
CA TRP A 181 -14.52 0.42 -3.49
C TRP A 181 -15.85 -0.10 -4.05
N ARG A 182 -15.78 -1.21 -4.79
CA ARG A 182 -16.94 -1.97 -5.25
C ARG A 182 -16.71 -3.45 -5.04
N LYS A 183 -17.72 -4.17 -4.57
CA LYS A 183 -17.72 -5.65 -4.60
C LYS A 183 -17.88 -6.12 -6.04
N ALA A 184 -16.80 -6.64 -6.63
CA ALA A 184 -16.75 -7.08 -8.02
C ALA A 184 -17.24 -8.53 -8.18
N SER A 185 -17.02 -9.35 -7.16
CA SER A 185 -17.52 -10.73 -7.08
C SER A 185 -17.74 -11.12 -5.62
N ARG A 186 -18.14 -12.38 -5.37
CA ARG A 186 -18.22 -12.92 -4.00
C ARG A 186 -16.88 -12.82 -3.25
N VAL A 187 -15.76 -12.94 -3.96
CA VAL A 187 -14.41 -13.07 -3.39
C VAL A 187 -13.48 -11.89 -3.74
N THR A 188 -14.00 -10.83 -4.37
CA THR A 188 -13.16 -9.75 -4.90
C THR A 188 -13.76 -8.38 -4.67
N ILE A 189 -12.95 -7.49 -4.10
CA ILE A 189 -13.18 -6.04 -4.04
C ILE A 189 -12.33 -5.37 -5.11
N SER A 190 -12.90 -4.41 -5.84
CA SER A 190 -12.22 -3.64 -6.88
C SER A 190 -12.27 -2.14 -6.58
N ILE A 191 -11.16 -1.47 -6.83
CA ILE A 191 -10.98 -0.03 -6.70
C ILE A 191 -10.42 0.47 -8.03
N ALA A 192 -11.25 1.20 -8.80
CA ALA A 192 -10.93 1.56 -10.18
C ALA A 192 -11.16 3.05 -10.50
N ARG A 193 -11.64 3.82 -9.52
CA ARG A 193 -11.82 5.26 -9.67
C ARG A 193 -10.46 5.94 -9.57
N ARG A 194 -10.15 6.84 -10.51
CA ARG A 194 -8.81 7.45 -10.63
C ARG A 194 -8.32 8.09 -9.32
N ALA A 195 -9.18 8.82 -8.61
CA ALA A 195 -8.83 9.44 -7.33
C ALA A 195 -8.53 8.39 -6.24
N ASP A 196 -9.36 7.35 -6.15
CA ASP A 196 -9.23 6.27 -5.17
C ASP A 196 -7.98 5.40 -5.44
N VAL A 197 -7.65 5.19 -6.71
CA VAL A 197 -6.40 4.52 -7.13
C VAL A 197 -5.18 5.38 -6.80
N GLY A 198 -5.24 6.69 -7.06
CA GLY A 198 -4.16 7.61 -6.69
C GLY A 198 -3.91 7.64 -5.18
N ARG A 199 -4.98 7.62 -4.38
CA ARG A 199 -4.87 7.53 -2.92
C ARG A 199 -4.22 6.23 -2.45
N LEU A 200 -4.55 5.11 -3.09
CA LEU A 200 -3.87 3.83 -2.84
C LEU A 200 -2.40 3.88 -3.26
N ASP A 201 -2.08 4.44 -4.42
CA ASP A 201 -0.70 4.60 -4.86
C ASP A 201 0.11 5.37 -3.79
N GLU A 202 -0.43 6.46 -3.22
CA GLU A 202 0.18 7.20 -2.10
C GLU A 202 0.41 6.33 -0.85
N ILE A 203 -0.62 5.60 -0.38
CA ILE A 203 -0.53 4.71 0.79
C ILE A 203 0.56 3.66 0.60
N LEU A 204 0.66 3.11 -0.61
CA LEU A 204 1.66 2.10 -0.96
C LEU A 204 3.04 2.69 -1.25
N GLY A 205 3.21 4.02 -1.24
CA GLY A 205 4.46 4.70 -1.59
C GLY A 205 4.84 4.54 -3.06
N ARG A 206 3.85 4.39 -3.95
CA ARG A 206 4.03 4.31 -5.40
C ARG A 206 3.90 5.71 -5.98
N THR A 207 4.82 6.06 -6.88
CA THR A 207 4.68 7.29 -7.67
C THR A 207 3.43 7.15 -8.56
N PRO A 208 2.52 8.14 -8.59
CA PRO A 208 1.38 8.11 -9.49
C PRO A 208 1.86 8.00 -10.93
N GLU A 209 1.52 6.90 -11.59
CA GLU A 209 1.74 6.78 -13.03
C GLU A 209 0.94 7.88 -13.76
N PRO A 210 1.55 8.62 -14.70
CA PRO A 210 0.83 9.60 -15.48
C PRO A 210 -0.37 8.95 -16.17
N GLY A 211 -1.44 9.73 -16.38
CA GLY A 211 -2.73 9.24 -16.87
C GLY A 211 -2.67 8.50 -18.22
N PRO A 212 -3.78 7.90 -18.66
CA PRO A 212 -3.81 6.82 -19.64
C PRO A 212 -2.92 7.11 -20.85
N PHE A 213 -1.82 6.37 -20.99
CA PHE A 213 -1.14 6.23 -22.26
C PHE A 213 -2.16 5.68 -23.26
N LEU A 214 -2.29 6.36 -24.41
CA LEU A 214 -2.87 5.71 -25.58
C LEU A 214 -2.02 4.46 -25.81
N VAL A 215 -2.63 3.28 -25.79
CA VAL A 215 -1.97 2.10 -26.33
C VAL A 215 -1.78 2.43 -27.80
N ALA A 216 -0.55 2.75 -28.20
CA ALA A 216 -0.23 3.03 -29.59
C ALA A 216 -0.61 1.78 -30.39
N ARG A 217 -1.74 1.84 -31.08
CA ARG A 217 -1.90 1.04 -32.29
C ARG A 217 -0.99 1.72 -33.29
N GLU A 218 -0.01 0.98 -33.78
CA GLU A 218 0.89 1.41 -34.84
C GLU A 218 0.07 1.67 -36.10
N VAL A 219 -0.42 2.89 -36.23
CA VAL A 219 -1.00 3.45 -37.44
C VAL A 219 -0.54 4.90 -37.52
N GLY A 220 0.55 5.11 -38.26
CA GLY A 220 0.92 6.37 -38.91
C GLY A 220 0.82 7.67 -38.09
N ARG A 221 1.96 8.10 -37.54
CA ARG A 221 2.36 9.50 -37.27
C ARG A 221 1.29 10.46 -36.69
N ARG A 222 1.34 10.70 -35.37
CA ARG A 222 1.31 12.05 -34.77
C ARG A 222 1.53 11.96 -33.25
N LEU A 223 2.69 12.42 -32.80
CA LEU A 223 2.96 12.68 -31.38
C LEU A 223 2.24 13.97 -30.99
N TYR A 224 1.33 13.91 -30.01
CA TYR A 224 0.75 15.11 -29.40
C TYR A 224 1.29 15.32 -27.99
N SER A 225 1.75 16.54 -27.77
CA SER A 225 2.43 17.04 -26.59
C SER A 225 1.54 17.14 -25.34
N PHE A 226 2.20 16.92 -24.21
CA PHE A 226 1.75 16.92 -22.82
C PHE A 226 1.24 18.30 -22.38
N ARG A 227 0.08 18.38 -21.72
CA ARG A 227 -0.28 19.56 -20.89
C ARG A 227 -0.75 19.10 -19.52
N SER A 228 0.12 19.30 -18.55
CA SER A 228 -0.01 18.98 -17.13
C SER A 228 -1.14 19.78 -16.50
N TYR A 229 -1.99 19.11 -15.72
CA TYR A 229 -3.03 19.73 -14.89
C TYR A 229 -2.48 19.95 -13.48
N VAL A 230 -2.14 21.20 -13.17
CA VAL A 230 -2.04 21.75 -11.81
C VAL A 230 -2.73 23.12 -11.86
N GLY A 231 -3.63 23.42 -10.93
CA GLY A 231 -4.08 24.80 -10.73
C GLY A 231 -5.53 25.00 -10.29
N ILE A 232 -5.68 25.40 -9.04
CA ILE A 232 -6.88 25.96 -8.40
C ILE A 232 -7.10 27.43 -8.88
N ARG A 233 -8.37 27.74 -9.23
CA ARG A 233 -9.11 29.03 -9.41
C ARG A 233 -8.69 30.11 -10.46
N PRO A 234 -9.69 30.75 -11.15
CA PRO A 234 -9.54 31.91 -12.07
C PRO A 234 -10.00 33.24 -11.40
N PRO A 235 -10.27 34.38 -12.09
CA PRO A 235 -9.69 35.00 -13.31
C PRO A 235 -9.28 36.49 -13.09
N ILE A 236 -8.41 37.06 -13.94
CA ILE A 236 -8.43 38.51 -14.26
C ILE A 236 -8.23 38.72 -15.77
N ARG A 237 -9.16 39.45 -16.39
CA ARG A 237 -9.11 39.96 -17.77
C ARG A 237 -8.25 41.23 -17.84
N LYS A 238 -7.51 41.41 -18.94
CA LYS A 238 -7.56 42.56 -19.90
C LYS A 238 -6.37 42.45 -20.89
N VAL A 239 -6.62 42.44 -22.23
CA VAL A 239 -6.43 43.56 -23.22
C VAL A 239 -4.93 43.76 -23.53
N ALA A 240 -4.40 43.90 -24.74
CA ALA A 240 -4.86 43.95 -26.14
C ALA A 240 -3.62 43.85 -27.07
N MET A 241 -3.89 43.60 -28.36
CA MET A 241 -3.22 44.06 -29.59
C MET A 241 -1.69 44.23 -29.66
N ALA A 242 -1.05 43.63 -30.67
CA ALA A 242 -0.71 44.30 -31.94
C ALA A 242 0.29 43.48 -32.80
N SER A 243 0.09 43.58 -34.12
CA SER A 243 0.89 43.04 -35.23
C SER A 243 2.29 43.64 -35.38
N ALA A 244 3.19 42.90 -36.05
CA ALA A 244 4.04 43.30 -37.19
C ALA A 244 5.21 42.29 -37.33
N THR A 245 5.30 41.50 -38.40
CA THR A 245 5.92 41.79 -39.71
C THR A 245 7.46 41.93 -39.66
N ILE A 246 8.13 40.88 -40.15
CA ILE A 246 9.29 40.81 -41.07
C ILE A 246 10.31 41.97 -41.01
N ASP A 247 11.59 41.66 -40.75
CA ASP A 247 12.66 41.87 -41.75
C ASP A 247 13.97 41.11 -41.44
N ARG A 248 14.68 40.75 -42.52
CA ARG A 248 16.02 40.15 -42.57
C ARG A 248 17.09 41.23 -42.44
N GLY A 249 18.25 40.90 -41.85
CA GLY A 249 19.41 41.77 -41.95
C GLY A 249 20.70 41.17 -41.40
N ARG A 250 21.58 40.75 -42.32
CA ARG A 250 23.01 40.40 -42.18
C ARG A 250 23.78 41.20 -41.11
N ARG A 251 24.76 40.54 -40.45
CA ARG A 251 26.23 40.74 -40.66
C ARG A 251 27.09 39.94 -39.65
N SER A 252 28.06 39.19 -40.21
CA SER A 252 29.49 39.02 -39.83
C SER A 252 29.90 39.15 -38.35
N GLY A 253 30.76 38.34 -37.75
CA GLY A 253 31.83 37.44 -38.20
C GLY A 253 32.75 37.17 -37.00
N ILE A 254 33.92 36.55 -37.23
CA ILE A 254 34.97 36.17 -36.27
C ILE A 254 34.67 34.80 -35.60
N GLY A 255 35.36 33.69 -35.84
CA GLY A 255 36.68 33.46 -36.43
C GLY A 255 37.66 33.03 -35.33
N TRP A 256 37.88 31.73 -35.17
CA TRP A 256 39.13 31.14 -34.66
C TRP A 256 39.27 29.74 -35.29
N GLY A 257 40.21 29.61 -36.23
CA GLY A 257 40.89 28.35 -36.48
C GLY A 257 42.05 28.19 -35.48
N ILE A 258 42.94 27.19 -35.57
CA ILE A 258 43.20 26.16 -36.58
C ILE A 258 43.82 24.92 -35.80
N PRO A 259 44.52 23.91 -36.36
CA PRO A 259 44.10 22.50 -36.24
C PRO A 259 45.22 21.51 -35.76
N ALA A 260 44.87 20.21 -35.74
CA ALA A 260 45.69 19.03 -36.15
C ALA A 260 46.99 18.68 -35.38
N PRO A 261 47.58 17.48 -35.56
CA PRO A 261 47.16 16.30 -36.35
C PRO A 261 46.44 15.20 -35.55
#